data_AF-A0A2G8KUW7-F1
#
_entry.id   AF-A0A2G8KUW7-F1
#
_cell.length_a   1.000
_cell.length_b   1.000
_cell.length_c   1.000
_cell.angle_alpha   90.00
_cell.angle_beta   90.00
_cell.angle_gamma   90.00
#
_symmetry.space_group_name_H-M   'P 1'
#
loop_
_entity.id
_entity.type
_entity.pdbx_description
1 polymer ?
#
loop_
_entity_poly.entity_id
_entity_poly.type
_entity_poly.pdbx_seq_one_letter_code
_entity_poly.pdbx_strand_id
1 'polypeptide(L)'
;MSHDGSYRALAAWPYSSRFFSRGQHPNRTHLWHPPWGTMPVALHPRESPPGEGRSIGTRRLRLVEFQAFLEHQRENDNYSKHLFVHLGSNATYSDHVLEAIDVRQIYDKFPEKKGGLKDLYDKGPPEAFYLVKFWADLNTTLSEDTSAFYGVSSLFESTEDMTISCSTKVCSFGKQVVEKVESENPRFENNRYMYRINRSPMCEYMVNFIHKLKHLPEKYMMNSVLENFTILQVVTNRDTLETLLCIAFVFEVSTSEHGAQHHIYRLVKD
;
A
#
# COMPACT_ATOMS: atom_id res chain seq x y z
N MET A 1 43.19 -14.36 -25.36
CA MET A 1 42.07 -13.43 -25.62
C MET A 1 41.13 -13.51 -24.43
N SER A 2 41.41 -12.65 -23.48
CA SER A 2 40.65 -12.40 -22.27
C SER A 2 39.49 -11.46 -22.60
N HIS A 3 38.26 -11.87 -22.34
CA HIS A 3 37.14 -10.96 -22.16
C HIS A 3 36.63 -11.10 -20.74
N ASP A 4 37.13 -10.19 -19.92
CA ASP A 4 36.71 -9.84 -18.58
C ASP A 4 35.33 -9.15 -18.67
N GLY A 5 34.32 -9.78 -18.08
CA GLY A 5 32.95 -9.28 -18.01
C GLY A 5 32.65 -8.89 -16.56
N SER A 6 33.21 -7.76 -16.13
CA SER A 6 32.99 -7.18 -14.82
C SER A 6 31.51 -6.81 -14.62
N TYR A 7 30.76 -7.57 -13.81
CA TYR A 7 29.47 -7.14 -13.30
C TYR A 7 29.72 -6.10 -12.20
N ARG A 8 29.50 -4.82 -12.53
CA ARG A 8 29.41 -3.75 -11.53
C ARG A 8 28.07 -3.89 -10.81
N ALA A 9 28.12 -4.20 -9.52
CA ALA A 9 27.02 -3.98 -8.60
C ALA A 9 26.64 -2.48 -8.65
N LEU A 10 25.42 -2.19 -9.11
CA LEU A 10 24.85 -0.85 -8.98
C LEU A 10 24.26 -0.71 -7.59
N ALA A 11 24.99 0.04 -6.77
CA ALA A 11 24.58 0.80 -5.60
C ALA A 11 23.40 0.26 -4.78
N ALA A 12 23.75 -0.32 -3.63
CA ALA A 12 22.97 -0.17 -2.42
C ALA A 12 22.68 1.33 -2.19
N TRP A 13 21.43 1.64 -1.86
CA TRP A 13 21.00 2.98 -1.48
C TRP A 13 21.89 3.53 -0.35
N PRO A 14 22.56 4.67 -0.51
CA PRO A 14 23.15 5.37 0.61
C PRO A 14 22.17 6.43 1.06
N TYR A 15 21.35 6.18 2.09
CA TYR A 15 21.02 7.26 3.03
C TYR A 15 21.02 6.73 4.46
N SER A 16 22.18 6.94 5.05
CA SER A 16 22.51 6.87 6.45
C SER A 16 21.64 7.82 7.27
N SER A 17 21.36 7.37 8.47
CA SER A 17 21.01 8.17 9.63
C SER A 17 21.99 9.34 9.86
N ARG A 18 21.46 10.40 10.50
CA ARG A 18 22.08 11.63 11.02
C ARG A 18 22.14 12.83 10.07
N PHE A 19 21.18 13.74 10.20
CA PHE A 19 21.43 15.19 10.24
C PHE A 19 20.30 15.89 11.01
N PHE A 20 20.54 16.20 12.29
CA PHE A 20 20.04 17.41 12.94
C PHE A 20 21.03 17.73 14.07
N SER A 21 21.92 18.69 13.82
CA SER A 21 22.69 19.36 14.86
C SER A 21 22.39 20.84 14.80
N ARG A 22 21.82 21.31 15.92
CA ARG A 22 21.89 22.65 16.51
C ARG A 22 21.98 23.84 15.56
N GLY A 23 20.86 24.55 15.45
CA GLY A 23 20.83 26.00 15.28
C GLY A 23 19.93 26.62 16.35
N GLN A 24 20.52 27.05 17.47
CA GLN A 24 19.91 27.99 18.41
C GLN A 24 20.14 29.41 17.88
N HIS A 25 19.12 30.27 17.91
CA HIS A 25 19.28 31.68 18.26
C HIS A 25 17.96 32.28 18.79
N PRO A 26 18.02 33.34 19.64
CA PRO A 26 17.03 33.59 20.68
C PRO A 26 16.09 34.79 20.42
N ASN A 27 14.97 34.75 21.14
CA ASN A 27 14.14 35.83 21.68
C ASN A 27 14.12 37.22 21.00
N ARG A 28 12.89 37.68 20.68
CA ARG A 28 12.41 38.99 21.18
C ARG A 28 10.89 39.09 21.23
N THR A 29 10.44 39.52 22.39
CA THR A 29 9.09 39.95 22.79
C THR A 29 8.61 41.15 21.98
N HIS A 30 7.30 41.27 21.73
CA HIS A 30 6.56 42.53 21.83
C HIS A 30 5.05 42.25 21.97
N LEU A 31 4.51 42.59 23.13
CA LEU A 31 3.09 42.62 23.48
C LEU A 31 2.43 43.81 22.77
N TRP A 32 1.28 43.57 22.13
CA TRP A 32 0.31 44.60 21.75
C TRP A 32 -1.10 44.04 21.98
N HIS A 33 -1.85 44.67 22.89
CA HIS A 33 -3.31 44.57 22.98
C HIS A 33 -3.91 45.86 22.41
N PRO A 34 -5.06 45.80 21.70
CA PRO A 34 -6.15 46.70 22.06
C PRO A 34 -7.54 46.01 21.86
N PRO A 35 -8.70 46.70 21.87
CA PRO A 35 -9.70 46.54 22.92
C PRO A 35 -11.00 45.87 22.42
N TRP A 36 -11.68 45.18 23.33
CA TRP A 36 -13.12 44.88 23.39
C TRP A 36 -13.92 45.16 22.10
N GLY A 37 -14.12 44.11 21.30
CA GLY A 37 -15.06 44.06 20.19
C GLY A 37 -15.52 42.61 19.97
N THR A 38 -16.82 42.38 20.16
CA THR A 38 -17.62 41.20 19.79
C THR A 38 -16.89 40.05 19.07
N MET A 39 -16.74 38.92 19.76
CA MET A 39 -16.32 37.64 19.17
C MET A 39 -17.39 37.16 18.16
N PRO A 40 -17.04 36.85 16.90
CA PRO A 40 -17.87 35.97 16.10
C PRO A 40 -17.78 34.58 16.71
N VAL A 41 -18.92 33.88 16.79
CA VAL A 41 -19.00 32.46 17.17
C VAL A 41 -17.93 31.71 16.39
N ALA A 42 -16.93 31.18 17.11
CA ALA A 42 -15.94 30.31 16.54
C ALA A 42 -16.69 29.13 15.91
N LEU A 43 -16.67 29.05 14.58
CA LEU A 43 -17.02 27.83 13.86
C LEU A 43 -16.17 26.73 14.48
N HIS A 44 -16.82 25.79 15.17
CA HIS A 44 -16.17 24.57 15.63
C HIS A 44 -15.30 24.01 14.50
N PRO A 45 -14.04 23.62 14.77
CA PRO A 45 -13.29 22.85 13.80
C PRO A 45 -14.16 21.64 13.49
N ARG A 46 -14.55 21.49 12.23
CA ARG A 46 -15.27 20.32 11.76
C ARG A 46 -14.38 19.12 12.11
N GLU A 47 -14.71 18.41 13.18
CA GLU A 47 -13.92 17.28 13.65
C GLU A 47 -13.82 16.30 12.49
N SER A 48 -12.64 16.26 11.87
CA SER A 48 -12.31 15.31 10.82
C SER A 48 -12.46 13.90 11.40
N PRO A 49 -13.22 12.99 10.76
CA PRO A 49 -13.44 11.65 11.30
C PRO A 49 -12.12 10.97 11.69
N PRO A 50 -12.12 10.08 12.71
CA PRO A 50 -10.92 9.53 13.34
C PRO A 50 -9.87 8.95 12.37
N GLY A 51 -10.30 8.42 11.22
CA GLY A 51 -9.42 7.82 10.22
C GLY A 51 -8.86 8.78 9.16
N GLU A 52 -9.31 10.04 9.11
CA GLU A 52 -8.91 11.00 8.08
C GLU A 52 -7.41 11.33 8.24
N GLY A 53 -6.63 10.95 7.22
CA GLY A 53 -5.18 11.11 7.20
C GLY A 53 -4.39 10.10 8.04
N ARG A 54 -5.05 9.09 8.64
CA ARG A 54 -4.41 8.05 9.50
C ARG A 54 -4.57 6.62 8.98
N SER A 55 -5.41 6.43 7.97
CA SER A 55 -5.70 5.13 7.37
C SER A 55 -5.82 5.26 5.86
N ILE A 56 -5.77 4.13 5.14
CA ILE A 56 -5.94 4.12 3.69
C ILE A 56 -7.44 4.25 3.40
N GLY A 57 -7.87 5.47 3.12
CA GLY A 57 -9.27 5.75 2.87
C GLY A 57 -9.53 7.18 2.42
N THR A 58 -10.59 7.34 1.65
CA THR A 58 -11.21 8.63 1.38
C THR A 58 -12.47 8.77 2.23
N ARG A 59 -13.21 9.87 2.04
CA ARG A 59 -14.55 10.02 2.61
C ARG A 59 -15.54 8.97 2.10
N ARG A 60 -15.27 8.37 0.93
CA ARG A 60 -16.20 7.49 0.22
C ARG A 60 -15.87 6.02 0.36
N LEU A 61 -14.59 5.67 0.36
CA LEU A 61 -14.15 4.28 0.44
C LEU A 61 -12.92 4.15 1.33
N ARG A 62 -12.91 3.17 2.22
CA ARG A 62 -11.78 2.86 3.10
C ARG A 62 -11.36 1.40 2.94
N LEU A 63 -10.06 1.15 2.89
CA LEU A 63 -9.51 -0.19 2.99
C LEU A 63 -9.48 -0.61 4.46
N VAL A 64 -10.18 -1.70 4.78
CA VAL A 64 -10.27 -2.26 6.13
C VAL A 64 -9.21 -3.34 6.34
N GLU A 65 -9.06 -4.24 5.36
CA GLU A 65 -8.06 -5.30 5.41
C GLU A 65 -7.54 -5.62 4.01
N PHE A 66 -6.24 -5.85 3.89
CA PHE A 66 -5.61 -6.45 2.72
C PHE A 66 -4.63 -7.53 3.19
N GLN A 67 -4.70 -8.71 2.58
CA GLN A 67 -3.82 -9.82 2.91
C GLN A 67 -3.48 -10.63 1.67
N ALA A 68 -2.20 -11.01 1.55
CA ALA A 68 -1.74 -11.99 0.59
C ALA A 68 -1.16 -13.18 1.36
N PHE A 69 -1.61 -14.39 1.02
CA PHE A 69 -1.37 -15.55 1.87
C PHE A 69 -1.18 -16.83 1.07
N LEU A 70 -0.55 -17.79 1.74
CA LEU A 70 -0.48 -19.19 1.35
C LEU A 70 -1.27 -20.00 2.37
N GLU A 71 -2.18 -20.83 1.89
CA GLU A 71 -2.89 -21.79 2.71
C GLU A 71 -2.57 -23.21 2.27
N HIS A 72 -2.51 -24.11 3.25
CA HIS A 72 -2.37 -25.53 3.02
C HIS A 72 -3.48 -26.25 3.78
N GLN A 73 -4.29 -27.03 3.05
CA GLN A 73 -5.32 -27.88 3.64
C GLN A 73 -4.66 -29.08 4.31
N ARG A 74 -4.78 -29.22 5.63
CA ARG A 74 -4.37 -30.44 6.34
C ARG A 74 -5.54 -31.42 6.43
N GLU A 75 -5.24 -32.69 6.72
CA GLU A 75 -6.25 -33.68 7.07
C GLU A 75 -7.09 -33.19 8.27
N ASN A 76 -8.39 -33.47 8.26
CA ASN A 76 -9.42 -33.02 9.23
C ASN A 76 -9.86 -31.54 9.16
N ASP A 77 -9.99 -30.94 7.97
CA ASP A 77 -10.50 -29.57 7.76
C ASP A 77 -9.71 -28.46 8.47
N ASN A 78 -8.49 -28.75 8.93
CA ASN A 78 -7.64 -27.78 9.59
C ASN A 78 -6.74 -27.10 8.56
N TYR A 79 -6.83 -25.78 8.43
CA TYR A 79 -6.05 -25.01 7.45
C TYR A 79 -4.87 -24.34 8.14
N SER A 80 -3.67 -24.53 7.58
CA SER A 80 -2.53 -23.69 7.95
C SER A 80 -2.45 -22.51 7.01
N LYS A 81 -2.36 -21.30 7.56
CA LYS A 81 -2.30 -20.05 6.79
C LYS A 81 -1.02 -19.29 7.13
N HIS A 82 -0.22 -19.02 6.10
CA HIS A 82 0.94 -18.13 6.15
C HIS A 82 0.59 -16.81 5.48
N LEU A 83 0.88 -15.68 6.13
CA LEU A 83 0.65 -14.34 5.57
C LEU A 83 1.96 -13.80 5.00
N PHE A 84 2.03 -13.65 3.67
CA PHE A 84 3.17 -12.97 3.04
C PHE A 84 3.16 -11.49 3.38
N VAL A 85 1.96 -10.88 3.33
CA VAL A 85 1.73 -9.51 3.76
C VAL A 85 0.36 -9.42 4.44
N HIS A 86 0.26 -8.55 5.44
CA HIS A 86 -0.99 -8.21 6.12
C HIS A 86 -1.04 -6.71 6.39
N LEU A 87 -2.18 -6.13 6.08
CA LEU A 87 -2.51 -4.74 6.30
C LEU A 87 -3.93 -4.72 6.89
N GLY A 88 -4.03 -4.56 8.20
CA GLY A 88 -5.28 -4.39 8.92
C GLY A 88 -5.44 -2.96 9.41
N SER A 89 -6.62 -2.37 9.24
CA SER A 89 -6.90 -1.01 9.69
C SER A 89 -7.42 -1.01 11.13
N ASN A 90 -6.53 -0.92 12.11
CA ASN A 90 -6.88 -0.58 13.50
C ASN A 90 -6.60 0.90 13.82
N ALA A 91 -6.93 1.80 12.88
CA ALA A 91 -6.68 3.22 13.05
C ALA A 91 -7.44 3.77 14.26
N THR A 92 -6.70 4.24 15.26
CA THR A 92 -7.20 4.85 16.49
C THR A 92 -6.89 6.35 16.51
N TYR A 93 -7.58 7.12 17.34
CA TYR A 93 -7.32 8.56 17.49
C TYR A 93 -5.88 8.89 17.93
N SER A 94 -5.17 7.93 18.52
CA SER A 94 -3.76 8.05 18.92
C SER A 94 -2.77 7.89 17.77
N ASP A 95 -3.22 7.42 16.59
CA ASP A 95 -2.30 7.19 15.49
C ASP A 95 -1.81 8.49 14.88
N HIS A 96 -0.53 8.50 14.54
CA HIS A 96 0.10 9.62 13.86
C HIS A 96 -0.50 9.80 12.46
N VAL A 97 -0.52 11.04 11.99
CA VAL A 97 -0.86 11.33 10.59
C VAL A 97 0.16 10.64 9.70
N LEU A 98 -0.32 10.05 8.61
CA LEU A 98 0.53 9.38 7.63
C LEU A 98 1.56 10.36 7.06
N GLU A 99 2.80 9.89 6.96
CA GLU A 99 3.87 10.62 6.28
C GLU A 99 3.52 10.84 4.81
N ALA A 100 3.97 11.96 4.25
CA ALA A 100 3.76 12.30 2.86
C ALA A 100 5.03 12.07 2.06
N ILE A 101 4.88 11.47 0.88
CA ILE A 101 5.96 11.34 -0.10
C ILE A 101 5.50 11.93 -1.43
N ASP A 102 6.41 12.63 -2.08
CA ASP A 102 6.17 13.18 -3.41
C ASP A 102 6.03 12.03 -4.43
N VAL A 103 4.87 11.97 -5.08
CA VAL A 103 4.51 10.95 -6.06
C VAL A 103 5.49 10.90 -7.24
N ARG A 104 6.19 12.00 -7.55
CA ARG A 104 7.20 12.04 -8.62
C ARG A 104 8.38 11.11 -8.35
N GLN A 105 8.65 10.79 -7.08
CA GLN A 105 9.75 9.91 -6.69
C GLN A 105 9.55 8.44 -7.06
N ILE A 106 8.30 8.05 -7.40
CA ILE A 106 7.95 6.65 -7.67
C ILE A 106 7.40 6.43 -9.09
N TYR A 107 7.30 7.46 -9.93
CA TYR A 107 6.69 7.32 -11.26
C TYR A 107 7.38 6.28 -12.15
N ASP A 108 8.71 6.17 -12.08
CA ASP A 108 9.51 5.21 -12.85
C ASP A 108 9.22 3.75 -12.46
N LYS A 109 8.65 3.52 -11.28
CA LYS A 109 8.32 2.19 -10.75
C LYS A 109 6.93 1.71 -11.16
N PHE A 110 6.11 2.54 -11.80
CA PHE A 110 4.73 2.22 -12.17
C PHE A 110 4.43 2.54 -13.65
N PRO A 111 3.35 2.00 -14.23
CA PRO A 111 3.00 2.27 -15.62
C PRO A 111 2.86 3.78 -15.87
N GLU A 112 3.48 4.26 -16.95
CA GLU A 112 3.47 5.69 -17.33
C GLU A 112 2.38 6.04 -18.36
N LYS A 113 1.83 5.03 -19.05
CA LYS A 113 0.82 5.22 -20.10
C LYS A 113 -0.54 5.56 -19.50
N LYS A 114 -1.54 5.77 -20.37
CA LYS A 114 -2.95 5.96 -19.97
C LYS A 114 -3.38 4.87 -18.98
N GLY A 115 -3.99 5.26 -17.86
CA GLY A 115 -4.33 4.36 -16.76
C GLY A 115 -3.16 3.98 -15.85
N GLY A 116 -2.01 4.61 -16.03
CA GLY A 116 -0.83 4.53 -15.17
C GLY A 116 -0.84 5.54 -14.02
N LEU A 117 0.11 5.43 -13.09
CA LEU A 117 0.07 6.18 -11.83
C LEU A 117 -0.01 7.70 -12.04
N LYS A 118 0.81 8.25 -12.93
CA LYS A 118 0.80 9.68 -13.24
C LYS A 118 -0.55 10.13 -13.82
N ASP A 119 -1.08 9.38 -14.79
CA ASP A 119 -2.36 9.70 -15.44
C ASP A 119 -3.53 9.62 -14.45
N LEU A 120 -3.50 8.64 -13.54
CA LEU A 120 -4.49 8.50 -12.47
C LEU A 120 -4.39 9.64 -11.47
N TYR A 121 -3.19 9.97 -10.99
CA TYR A 121 -2.97 11.04 -10.01
C TYR A 121 -3.37 12.41 -10.54
N ASP A 122 -3.03 12.71 -11.80
CA ASP A 122 -3.37 14.00 -12.42
C ASP A 122 -4.89 14.17 -12.65
N LYS A 123 -5.67 13.08 -12.68
CA LYS A 123 -7.13 13.09 -12.91
C LYS A 123 -7.96 12.88 -11.64
N GLY A 124 -7.45 12.09 -10.71
CA GLY A 124 -8.15 11.67 -9.51
C GLY A 124 -7.99 12.65 -8.35
N PRO A 125 -8.80 12.50 -7.30
CA PRO A 125 -8.63 13.25 -6.07
C PRO A 125 -7.31 12.84 -5.37
N PRO A 126 -6.39 13.77 -5.06
CA PRO A 126 -5.09 13.44 -4.45
C PRO A 126 -5.18 12.64 -3.15
N GLU A 127 -6.23 12.84 -2.35
CA GLU A 127 -6.48 12.12 -1.10
C GLU A 127 -6.79 10.62 -1.29
N ALA A 128 -7.02 10.16 -2.51
CA ALA A 128 -7.22 8.75 -2.82
C ALA A 128 -5.90 7.98 -3.04
N PHE A 129 -4.75 8.64 -3.06
CA PHE A 129 -3.47 8.05 -3.46
C PHE A 129 -2.54 7.75 -2.29
N TYR A 130 -2.14 6.50 -2.18
CA TYR A 130 -1.31 5.98 -1.09
C TYR A 130 -0.16 5.14 -1.63
N LEU A 131 0.95 5.12 -0.89
CA LEU A 131 2.05 4.19 -1.06
C LEU A 131 2.14 3.30 0.17
N VAL A 132 2.25 2.00 -0.03
CA VAL A 132 2.50 1.03 1.04
C VAL A 132 3.81 0.31 0.75
N LYS A 133 4.77 0.47 1.65
CA LYS A 133 6.00 -0.31 1.66
C LYS A 133 5.80 -1.55 2.51
N PHE A 134 5.87 -2.72 1.90
CA PHE A 134 5.81 -4.00 2.60
C PHE A 134 7.20 -4.58 2.85
N TRP A 135 7.38 -5.16 4.03
CA TRP A 135 8.40 -6.16 4.31
C TRP A 135 7.73 -7.52 4.33
N ALA A 136 7.76 -8.22 3.21
CA ALA A 136 7.07 -9.48 3.01
C ALA A 136 7.74 -10.63 3.76
N ASP A 137 6.94 -11.46 4.43
CA ASP A 137 7.43 -12.64 5.12
C ASP A 137 7.46 -13.84 4.17
N LEU A 138 8.66 -14.25 3.80
CA LEU A 138 8.90 -15.42 2.95
C LEU A 138 9.27 -16.67 3.77
N ASN A 139 9.33 -16.58 5.10
CA ASN A 139 9.73 -17.67 5.99
C ASN A 139 8.56 -18.64 6.27
N THR A 140 8.05 -19.28 5.21
CA THR A 140 7.01 -20.31 5.35
C THR A 140 7.62 -21.70 5.34
N THR A 141 7.20 -22.54 6.30
CA THR A 141 7.50 -23.97 6.39
C THR A 141 6.44 -24.85 5.73
N LEU A 142 5.38 -24.25 5.18
CA LEU A 142 4.32 -24.99 4.48
C LEU A 142 4.87 -25.57 3.18
N SER A 143 4.55 -26.84 2.92
CA SER A 143 4.99 -27.48 1.68
C SER A 143 4.31 -26.85 0.48
N GLU A 144 5.08 -26.71 -0.61
CA GLU A 144 4.67 -26.10 -1.87
C GLU A 144 4.04 -27.13 -2.83
N ASP A 145 3.54 -28.24 -2.28
CA ASP A 145 2.95 -29.32 -3.05
C ASP A 145 1.59 -28.90 -3.65
N THR A 146 0.99 -29.79 -4.46
CA THR A 146 -0.25 -29.52 -5.22
C THR A 146 -1.47 -29.12 -4.38
N SER A 147 -1.42 -29.23 -3.05
CA SER A 147 -2.47 -28.79 -2.12
C SER A 147 -2.32 -27.34 -1.61
N ALA A 148 -1.29 -26.62 -2.05
CA ALA A 148 -1.06 -25.22 -1.69
C ALA A 148 -1.99 -24.24 -2.43
N PHE A 149 -2.68 -23.38 -1.69
CA PHE A 149 -3.52 -22.31 -2.23
C PHE A 149 -2.89 -20.94 -1.97
N TYR A 150 -2.57 -20.20 -3.04
CA TYR A 150 -2.07 -18.82 -2.97
C TYR A 150 -3.22 -17.85 -3.24
N GLY A 151 -3.52 -17.01 -2.25
CA GLY A 151 -4.70 -16.15 -2.28
C GLY A 151 -4.42 -14.72 -1.86
N VAL A 152 -5.29 -13.82 -2.32
CA VAL A 152 -5.40 -12.44 -1.86
C VAL A 152 -6.81 -12.22 -1.35
N SER A 153 -6.95 -11.61 -0.17
CA SER A 153 -8.24 -11.10 0.30
C SER A 153 -8.15 -9.60 0.54
N SER A 154 -9.21 -8.88 0.19
CA SER A 154 -9.36 -7.45 0.43
C SER A 154 -10.76 -7.15 0.95
N LEU A 155 -10.85 -6.30 1.97
CA LEU A 155 -12.07 -5.83 2.59
C LEU A 155 -12.10 -4.31 2.52
N PHE A 156 -13.14 -3.76 1.88
CA PHE A 156 -13.39 -2.33 1.85
C PHE A 156 -14.72 -2.00 2.53
N GLU A 157 -14.85 -0.76 3.01
CA GLU A 157 -16.10 -0.23 3.52
C GLU A 157 -16.41 1.15 2.92
N SER A 158 -17.70 1.46 2.80
CA SER A 158 -18.25 2.72 2.27
C SER A 158 -19.50 3.12 3.05
N THR A 159 -19.83 4.41 3.02
CA THR A 159 -21.15 4.92 3.44
C THR A 159 -22.17 4.98 2.30
N GLU A 160 -21.71 4.80 1.07
CA GLU A 160 -22.51 4.89 -0.15
C GLU A 160 -22.70 3.50 -0.77
N ASP A 161 -23.91 3.29 -1.31
CA ASP A 161 -24.29 2.14 -2.11
C ASP A 161 -23.76 2.33 -3.54
N MET A 162 -22.70 1.61 -3.89
CA MET A 162 -22.11 1.64 -5.22
C MET A 162 -21.54 0.29 -5.58
N THR A 163 -21.44 -0.05 -6.87
CA THR A 163 -20.59 -1.17 -7.29
C THR A 163 -19.17 -0.66 -7.50
N ILE A 164 -18.19 -1.37 -6.95
CA ILE A 164 -16.77 -1.05 -7.16
C ILE A 164 -16.14 -1.99 -8.19
N SER A 165 -15.15 -1.49 -8.92
CA SER A 165 -14.23 -2.27 -9.74
C SER A 165 -12.82 -2.13 -9.19
N CYS A 166 -12.20 -3.24 -8.81
CA CYS A 166 -10.83 -3.30 -8.29
C CYS A 166 -9.91 -3.85 -9.38
N SER A 167 -9.03 -2.99 -9.90
CA SER A 167 -7.95 -3.36 -10.81
C SER A 167 -6.65 -3.53 -10.02
N THR A 168 -6.03 -4.70 -10.10
CA THR A 168 -4.73 -4.98 -9.50
C THR A 168 -3.73 -5.27 -10.62
N LYS A 169 -2.80 -4.32 -10.84
CA LYS A 169 -1.76 -4.39 -11.88
C LYS A 169 -0.43 -4.79 -11.26
N VAL A 170 0.15 -5.88 -11.74
CA VAL A 170 1.50 -6.31 -11.35
C VAL A 170 2.49 -5.74 -12.36
N CYS A 171 3.55 -5.12 -11.86
CA CYS A 171 4.49 -4.37 -12.67
C CYS A 171 5.93 -4.88 -12.48
N SER A 172 6.69 -4.84 -13.57
CA SER A 172 8.12 -5.15 -13.61
C SER A 172 8.83 -4.04 -14.38
N PHE A 173 9.83 -3.39 -13.76
CA PHE A 173 10.53 -2.24 -14.33
C PHE A 173 9.57 -1.14 -14.84
N GLY A 174 8.57 -0.81 -14.01
CA GLY A 174 7.55 0.20 -14.35
C GLY A 174 6.56 -0.20 -15.44
N LYS A 175 6.61 -1.44 -15.95
CA LYS A 175 5.70 -1.92 -17.01
C LYS A 175 4.69 -2.91 -16.44
N GLN A 176 3.43 -2.76 -16.82
CA GLN A 176 2.38 -3.73 -16.52
C GLN A 176 2.70 -5.07 -17.18
N VAL A 177 2.74 -6.13 -16.38
CA VAL A 177 2.96 -7.51 -16.81
C VAL A 177 1.64 -8.29 -16.84
N VAL A 178 0.83 -8.11 -15.79
CA VAL A 178 -0.50 -8.72 -15.69
C VAL A 178 -1.43 -7.77 -14.94
N GLU A 179 -2.72 -7.85 -15.25
CA GLU A 179 -3.78 -7.11 -14.57
C GLU A 179 -4.94 -8.05 -14.27
N LYS A 180 -5.45 -7.97 -13.05
CA LYS A 180 -6.68 -8.65 -12.63
C LYS A 180 -7.72 -7.58 -12.30
N VAL A 181 -8.93 -7.72 -12.84
CA VAL A 181 -10.04 -6.82 -12.58
C VAL A 181 -11.19 -7.60 -11.97
N GLU A 182 -11.66 -7.15 -10.81
CA GLU A 182 -12.73 -7.77 -10.03
C GLU A 182 -13.81 -6.73 -9.72
N SER A 183 -15.08 -7.06 -9.98
CA SER A 183 -16.21 -6.18 -9.68
C SER A 183 -16.95 -6.70 -8.46
N GLU A 184 -17.11 -5.87 -7.43
CA GLU A 184 -17.76 -6.24 -6.17
C GLU A 184 -18.99 -5.39 -5.89
N ASN A 185 -20.10 -6.08 -5.61
CA ASN A 185 -21.34 -5.44 -5.20
C ASN A 185 -21.34 -5.20 -3.68
N PRO A 186 -22.00 -4.14 -3.23
CA PRO A 186 -22.02 -3.78 -1.81
C PRO A 186 -22.87 -4.78 -1.01
N ARG A 187 -22.47 -5.04 0.23
CA ARG A 187 -23.28 -5.75 1.24
C ARG A 187 -23.48 -4.85 2.43
N PHE A 188 -24.73 -4.54 2.77
CA PHE A 188 -25.03 -3.63 3.87
C PHE A 188 -24.95 -4.36 5.23
N GLU A 189 -24.00 -3.95 6.07
CA GLU A 189 -23.71 -4.55 7.37
C GLU A 189 -23.25 -3.45 8.36
N ASN A 190 -23.74 -3.47 9.60
CA ASN A 190 -23.36 -2.50 10.65
C ASN A 190 -23.42 -1.02 10.20
N ASN A 191 -24.47 -0.65 9.45
CA ASN A 191 -24.69 0.69 8.91
C ASN A 191 -23.61 1.17 7.92
N ARG A 192 -22.88 0.24 7.30
CA ARG A 192 -21.92 0.48 6.22
C ARG A 192 -22.11 -0.50 5.08
N TYR A 193 -21.65 -0.14 3.89
CA TYR A 193 -21.58 -1.03 2.74
C TYR A 193 -20.19 -1.67 2.70
N MET A 194 -20.14 -2.99 2.78
CA MET A 194 -18.93 -3.80 2.80
C MET A 194 -18.69 -4.44 1.42
N TYR A 195 -17.43 -4.47 0.99
CA TYR A 195 -16.99 -5.09 -0.25
C TYR A 195 -15.91 -6.13 0.06
N ARG A 196 -16.12 -7.37 -0.37
CA ARG A 196 -15.28 -8.51 0.01
C ARG A 196 -14.76 -9.25 -1.21
N ILE A 197 -13.52 -8.94 -1.59
CA ILE A 197 -12.76 -9.79 -2.50
C ILE A 197 -12.14 -10.88 -1.61
N ASN A 198 -12.78 -12.05 -1.54
CA ASN A 198 -12.39 -13.10 -0.61
C ASN A 198 -11.69 -14.26 -1.31
N ARG A 199 -10.50 -14.65 -0.82
CA ARG A 199 -9.72 -15.78 -1.34
C ARG A 199 -9.57 -15.73 -2.86
N SER A 200 -9.28 -14.54 -3.37
CA SER A 200 -9.04 -14.34 -4.79
C SER A 200 -7.73 -15.04 -5.18
N PRO A 201 -7.74 -16.03 -6.10
CA PRO A 201 -6.55 -16.80 -6.41
C PRO A 201 -5.49 -15.92 -7.08
N MET A 202 -4.24 -16.07 -6.64
CA MET A 202 -3.10 -15.49 -7.33
C MET A 202 -2.95 -16.14 -8.70
N CYS A 203 -2.55 -15.34 -9.70
CA CYS A 203 -2.27 -15.89 -11.02
C CYS A 203 -0.96 -16.69 -11.02
N GLU A 204 -0.79 -17.56 -12.00
CA GLU A 204 0.41 -18.41 -12.15
C GLU A 204 1.71 -17.60 -12.15
N TYR A 205 1.71 -16.42 -12.77
CA TYR A 205 2.85 -15.51 -12.75
C TYR A 205 3.27 -15.15 -11.31
N MET A 206 2.31 -14.80 -10.45
CA MET A 206 2.59 -14.41 -9.07
C MET A 206 3.07 -15.58 -8.22
N VAL A 207 2.47 -16.76 -8.39
CA VAL A 207 2.89 -17.99 -7.70
C VAL A 207 4.33 -18.34 -8.09
N ASN A 208 4.62 -18.40 -9.39
CA ASN A 208 5.97 -18.67 -9.89
C ASN A 208 6.99 -17.61 -9.47
N PHE A 209 6.57 -16.33 -9.38
CA PHE A 209 7.43 -15.25 -8.88
C PHE A 209 7.81 -15.48 -7.42
N ILE A 210 6.85 -15.77 -6.54
CA ILE A 210 7.10 -16.06 -5.13
C ILE A 210 8.02 -17.28 -5.00
N HIS A 211 7.76 -18.36 -5.76
CA HIS A 211 8.62 -19.55 -5.78
C HIS A 211 10.06 -19.20 -6.14
N LYS A 212 10.29 -18.52 -7.27
CA LYS A 212 11.65 -18.14 -7.70
C LYS A 212 12.33 -17.22 -6.68
N LEU A 213 11.60 -16.27 -6.12
CA LEU A 213 12.13 -15.33 -5.13
C LEU A 213 12.60 -16.06 -3.87
N LYS A 214 11.80 -17.01 -3.36
CA LYS A 214 12.13 -17.81 -2.17
C LYS A 214 13.36 -18.71 -2.35
N HIS A 215 13.67 -19.11 -3.58
CA HIS A 215 14.82 -19.97 -3.90
C HIS A 215 16.13 -19.21 -4.11
N LEU A 216 16.11 -17.87 -4.06
CA LEU A 216 17.34 -17.09 -4.08
C LEU A 216 18.13 -17.36 -2.79
N PRO A 217 19.47 -17.52 -2.87
CA PRO A 217 20.26 -17.96 -1.72
C PRO A 217 20.39 -16.89 -0.64
N GLU A 218 20.23 -15.61 -1.01
CA GLU A 218 20.57 -14.48 -0.15
C GLU A 218 19.49 -13.40 -0.19
N LYS A 219 19.17 -12.80 0.96
CA LYS A 219 18.12 -11.77 1.08
C LYS A 219 18.38 -10.54 0.20
N TYR A 220 19.64 -10.14 0.03
CA TYR A 220 19.97 -9.00 -0.82
C TYR A 220 19.63 -9.26 -2.29
N MET A 221 19.74 -10.52 -2.76
CA MET A 221 19.33 -10.89 -4.12
C MET A 221 17.82 -10.80 -4.27
N MET A 222 17.07 -11.23 -3.25
CA MET A 222 15.62 -11.07 -3.23
C MET A 222 15.22 -9.60 -3.29
N ASN A 223 15.84 -8.75 -2.46
CA ASN A 223 15.56 -7.31 -2.46
C ASN A 223 15.95 -6.64 -3.79
N SER A 224 17.02 -7.09 -4.45
CA SER A 224 17.39 -6.60 -5.78
C SER A 224 16.35 -6.93 -6.84
N VAL A 225 15.70 -8.10 -6.75
CA VAL A 225 14.57 -8.47 -7.62
C VAL A 225 13.33 -7.62 -7.26
N LEU A 226 13.04 -7.45 -5.97
CA LEU A 226 11.88 -6.70 -5.50
C LEU A 226 11.95 -5.20 -5.79
N GLU A 227 13.15 -4.63 -5.95
CA GLU A 227 13.35 -3.20 -6.27
C GLU A 227 12.59 -2.74 -7.53
N ASN A 228 12.42 -3.65 -8.49
CA ASN A 228 11.70 -3.37 -9.74
C ASN A 228 10.37 -4.11 -9.84
N PHE A 229 9.91 -4.73 -8.75
CA PHE A 229 8.62 -5.40 -8.65
C PHE A 229 7.65 -4.55 -7.83
N THR A 230 6.57 -4.11 -8.46
CA THR A 230 5.55 -3.28 -7.80
C THR A 230 4.15 -3.75 -8.15
N ILE A 231 3.18 -3.39 -7.33
CA ILE A 231 1.76 -3.64 -7.61
C ILE A 231 1.01 -2.32 -7.49
N LEU A 232 0.15 -2.01 -8.47
CA LEU A 232 -0.73 -0.86 -8.43
C LEU A 232 -2.17 -1.34 -8.33
N GLN A 233 -2.83 -1.08 -7.20
CA GLN A 233 -4.25 -1.36 -7.02
C GLN A 233 -5.06 -0.07 -7.21
N VAL A 234 -6.07 -0.13 -8.07
CA VAL A 234 -6.96 1.00 -8.38
C VAL A 234 -8.39 0.55 -8.19
N VAL A 235 -9.09 1.17 -7.25
CA VAL A 235 -10.51 0.92 -6.99
C VAL A 235 -11.30 2.08 -7.55
N THR A 236 -12.23 1.78 -8.46
CA THR A 236 -13.10 2.77 -9.10
C THR A 236 -14.56 2.48 -8.83
N ASN A 237 -15.39 3.52 -8.82
CA ASN A 237 -16.82 3.33 -8.98
C ASN A 237 -17.08 2.77 -10.39
N ARG A 238 -17.79 1.64 -10.49
CA ARG A 238 -18.00 0.95 -11.77
C ARG A 238 -18.81 1.78 -12.76
N ASP A 239 -19.76 2.57 -12.26
CA ASP A 239 -20.73 3.28 -13.10
C ASP A 239 -20.22 4.67 -13.49
N THR A 240 -19.56 5.38 -12.55
CA THR A 240 -19.02 6.73 -12.81
C THR A 240 -17.58 6.75 -13.29
N LEU A 241 -16.87 5.62 -13.19
CA LEU A 241 -15.42 5.47 -13.47
C LEU A 241 -14.51 6.34 -12.58
N GLU A 242 -15.06 6.92 -11.51
CA GLU A 242 -14.31 7.74 -10.57
C GLU A 242 -13.33 6.89 -9.75
N THR A 243 -12.12 7.39 -9.54
CA THR A 243 -11.12 6.75 -8.67
C THR A 243 -11.48 6.97 -7.21
N LEU A 244 -11.81 5.88 -6.51
CA LEU A 244 -12.15 5.88 -5.09
C LEU A 244 -10.91 5.69 -4.20
N LEU A 245 -10.00 4.82 -4.63
CA LEU A 245 -8.72 4.55 -3.98
C LEU A 245 -7.67 4.13 -5.02
N CYS A 246 -6.43 4.55 -4.82
CA CYS A 246 -5.27 4.09 -5.57
C CYS A 246 -4.11 3.81 -4.61
N ILE A 247 -3.62 2.58 -4.60
CA ILE A 247 -2.59 2.11 -3.67
C ILE A 247 -1.43 1.55 -4.49
N ALA A 248 -0.29 2.20 -4.36
CA ALA A 248 1.00 1.73 -4.87
C ALA A 248 1.67 0.84 -3.82
N PHE A 249 2.07 -0.37 -4.20
CA PHE A 249 2.78 -1.31 -3.33
C PHE A 249 4.22 -1.48 -3.80
N VAL A 250 5.16 -1.32 -2.86
CA VAL A 250 6.59 -1.61 -3.03
C VAL A 250 7.03 -2.59 -1.96
N PHE A 251 8.06 -3.39 -2.23
CA PHE A 251 8.36 -4.58 -1.44
C PHE A 251 9.84 -4.69 -1.10
N GLU A 252 10.10 -5.18 0.11
CA GLU A 252 11.36 -5.77 0.57
C GLU A 252 11.04 -7.10 1.28
N VAL A 253 12.05 -7.93 1.50
CA VAL A 253 11.92 -9.14 2.33
C VAL A 253 12.11 -8.78 3.80
N SER A 254 11.25 -9.32 4.66
CA SER A 254 11.35 -9.15 6.11
C SER A 254 12.66 -9.69 6.68
N THR A 255 13.28 -8.94 7.60
CA THR A 255 14.63 -9.23 8.09
C THR A 255 14.68 -10.34 9.13
N SER A 256 13.65 -10.59 9.95
CA SER A 256 13.56 -11.77 10.86
C SER A 256 12.44 -11.67 11.91
N GLU A 257 12.01 -12.84 12.43
CA GLU A 257 11.12 -13.16 13.57
C GLU A 257 9.73 -12.51 13.66
N HIS A 258 9.57 -11.26 13.24
CA HIS A 258 8.38 -10.45 13.50
C HIS A 258 7.30 -10.58 12.41
N GLY A 259 7.44 -11.57 11.52
CA GLY A 259 6.53 -11.77 10.40
C GLY A 259 6.56 -10.63 9.37
N ALA A 260 5.43 -10.42 8.70
CA ALA A 260 5.27 -9.37 7.69
C ALA A 260 5.05 -8.00 8.35
N GLN A 261 5.67 -6.96 7.82
CA GLN A 261 5.50 -5.58 8.29
C GLN A 261 5.14 -4.65 7.13
N HIS A 262 4.65 -3.46 7.45
CA HIS A 262 4.36 -2.44 6.43
C HIS A 262 4.52 -1.02 6.97
N HIS A 263 4.68 -0.07 6.07
CA HIS A 263 4.58 1.36 6.33
C HIS A 263 3.73 2.02 5.26
N ILE A 264 2.91 3.00 5.65
CA ILE A 264 1.92 3.65 4.78
C ILE A 264 2.27 5.12 4.64
N TYR A 265 2.26 5.61 3.40
CA TYR A 265 2.48 7.01 3.05
C TYR A 265 1.30 7.54 2.25
N ARG A 266 1.01 8.82 2.39
CA ARG A 266 0.17 9.57 1.46
C ARG A 266 1.00 10.06 0.29
N LEU A 267 0.45 9.95 -0.92
CA LEU A 267 1.09 10.49 -2.12
C LEU A 267 0.66 11.94 -2.34
N VAL A 268 1.64 12.84 -2.32
CA VAL A 268 1.45 14.28 -2.55
C VAL A 268 2.21 14.73 -3.79
N LYS A 269 1.92 15.93 -4.29
CA LYS A 269 2.64 16.54 -5.41
C LYS A 269 2.96 17.98 -5.01
N ASP A 270 4.04 18.11 -4.26
CA ASP A 270 4.55 19.40 -3.75
C ASP A 270 5.55 20.07 -4.71
#